data_AF-A0A7X6XSQ2-F1
#
_entry.id   AF-A0A7X6XSQ2-F1
#
_cell.length_a   1.000
_cell.length_b   1.000
_cell.length_c   1.000
_cell.angle_alpha   90.00
_cell.angle_beta   90.00
_cell.angle_gamma   90.00
#
_symmetry.space_group_name_H-M   'P 1'
#
loop_
_entity.id
_entity.type
_entity.pdbx_description
1 polymer ?
#
loop_
_entity_poly.entity_id
_entity_poly.type
_entity_poly.pdbx_seq_one_letter_code
_entity_poly.pdbx_strand_id
1 'polypeptide(L)' 'RSAGPSLRQVFVVHGEERQSLAFADTLLTTGIPSVTVPFPGDQHEV' A
#
# COMPACT_ATOMS: atom_id res chain seq x y z
N ARG A 1 9.65 -25.91 -2.56
CA ARG A 1 8.87 -24.72 -2.96
C ARG A 1 9.68 -23.51 -2.55
N SER A 2 10.27 -22.80 -3.50
CA SER A 2 11.05 -21.59 -3.21
C SER A 2 10.08 -20.55 -2.66
N ALA A 3 10.23 -20.18 -1.39
CA ALA A 3 9.51 -19.04 -0.84
C ALA A 3 10.10 -17.79 -1.51
N GLY A 4 9.47 -17.35 -2.60
CA GLY A 4 9.76 -16.07 -3.22
C GLY A 4 9.57 -14.94 -2.21
N PRO A 5 10.17 -13.76 -2.43
CA PRO A 5 10.03 -12.64 -1.51
C PRO A 5 8.54 -12.37 -1.23
N SER A 6 8.14 -12.55 0.02
CA SER A 6 6.78 -12.27 0.46
C SER A 6 6.59 -10.76 0.52
N LEU A 7 5.59 -10.24 -0.18
CA LEU A 7 5.21 -8.84 -0.10
C LEU A 7 4.85 -8.51 1.36
N ARG A 8 5.52 -7.53 1.97
CA ARG A 8 5.30 -7.16 3.38
C ARG A 8 4.38 -5.96 3.53
N GLN A 9 4.53 -4.96 2.67
CA GLN A 9 3.82 -3.69 2.75
C GLN A 9 3.77 -3.00 1.38
N VAL A 10 2.69 -2.24 1.14
CA VAL A 10 2.51 -1.41 -0.06
C VAL A 10 2.16 0.01 0.34
N PHE A 11 2.86 0.97 -0.25
CA PHE A 11 2.56 2.39 -0.10
C PHE A 11 1.94 2.92 -1.39
N VAL A 12 0.73 3.44 -1.29
CA VAL A 12 0.07 4.13 -2.40
C VAL A 12 0.46 5.60 -2.33
N VAL A 13 1.31 6.02 -3.25
CA VAL A 13 1.82 7.39 -3.34
C VAL A 13 1.36 8.06 -4.64
N HIS A 14 1.37 9.39 -4.63
CA HIS A 14 0.88 10.28 -5.69
C HIS A 14 -0.63 10.18 -5.96
N GLY A 15 -1.21 11.29 -6.41
CA GLY A 15 -2.65 11.44 -6.64
C GLY A 15 -3.33 12.30 -5.57
N GLU A 16 -4.56 12.69 -5.87
CA GLU A 16 -5.45 13.29 -4.87
C GLU A 16 -5.78 12.24 -3.80
N GLU A 17 -5.97 12.66 -2.55
CA GLU A 17 -6.26 11.78 -1.41
C GLU A 17 -7.36 10.75 -1.73
N ARG A 18 -8.46 11.20 -2.34
CA ARG A 18 -9.57 10.31 -2.73
C ARG A 18 -9.15 9.23 -3.72
N GLN A 19 -8.26 9.54 -4.66
CA GLN A 19 -7.77 8.57 -5.64
C GLN A 19 -6.87 7.53 -4.97
N SER A 20 -5.96 8.00 -4.12
CA SER A 20 -5.03 7.12 -3.39
C SER A 20 -5.79 6.18 -2.44
N LEU A 21 -6.81 6.69 -1.74
CA LEU A 21 -7.68 5.87 -0.87
C LEU A 21 -8.50 4.85 -1.67
N ALA A 22 -9.11 5.25 -2.78
CA ALA A 22 -9.87 4.32 -3.63
C ALA A 22 -8.99 3.21 -4.22
N PHE A 23 -7.75 3.55 -4.60
CA PHE A 23 -6.80 2.56 -5.07
C PHE A 23 -6.34 1.63 -3.95
N ALA A 24 -6.06 2.17 -2.75
CA ALA A 24 -5.71 1.35 -1.59
C ALA A 24 -6.81 0.33 -1.25
N ASP A 25 -8.08 0.73 -1.31
CA ASP A 25 -9.23 -0.16 -1.10
C ASP A 25 -9.29 -1.27 -2.17
N THR A 26 -8.99 -0.94 -3.43
CA THR A 26 -8.88 -1.93 -4.52
C THR A 26 -7.76 -2.95 -4.26
N LEU A 27 -6.62 -2.51 -3.71
CA LEU A 27 -5.51 -3.42 -3.38
C LEU A 27 -5.86 -4.34 -2.19
N LEU A 28 -6.53 -3.81 -1.18
CA LEU A 28 -7.01 -4.60 -0.05
C LEU A 28 -8.05 -5.65 -0.48
N THR A 29 -9.00 -5.26 -1.34
CA THR A 29 -10.04 -6.18 -1.86
C THR A 29 -9.48 -7.26 -2.79
N THR A 30 -8.39 -6.99 -3.49
CA THR A 30 -7.66 -7.99 -4.32
C THR A 30 -6.75 -8.90 -3.50
N GLY A 31 -6.71 -8.73 -2.18
CA GLY A 31 -5.99 -9.61 -1.27
C GLY A 31 -4.52 -9.24 -1.07
N ILE A 32 -4.11 -8.01 -1.43
CA ILE A 32 -2.80 -7.48 -1.04
C ILE A 32 -2.90 -7.01 0.43
N PRO A 33 -2.20 -7.69 1.35
CA PRO A 33 -2.19 -7.26 2.75
C PRO A 33 -1.31 -6.01 2.94
N SER A 34 -1.57 -5.27 4.01
CA SER A 34 -0.70 -4.17 4.47
C SER A 34 -0.52 -3.02 3.47
N VAL A 35 -1.63 -2.43 3.04
CA VAL A 35 -1.64 -1.24 2.16
C VAL A 35 -1.76 0.03 3.01
N THR A 36 -0.97 1.05 2.71
CA THR A 36 -0.96 2.33 3.41
C THR A 36 -0.94 3.50 2.41
N VAL A 37 -1.70 4.56 2.71
CA VAL A 37 -1.62 5.83 2.00
C VAL A 37 -0.92 6.83 2.93
N PRO A 38 0.39 7.10 2.75
CA PRO A 38 1.11 8.02 3.61
C PRO A 38 0.78 9.48 3.27
N PHE A 39 0.82 10.34 4.28
CA PHE A 39 0.74 11.79 4.13
C PHE A 39 2.15 12.41 3.96
N PRO A 40 2.26 13.59 3.32
CA PRO A 40 3.54 14.28 3.20
C PRO A 40 4.18 14.54 4.57
N GLY A 41 5.37 13.98 4.79
CA GLY A 41 6.10 14.08 6.06
C GLY A 41 6.01 12.84 6.94
N ASP A 42 5.16 11.86 6.60
CA ASP A 42 5.12 10.58 7.31
C ASP A 42 6.43 9.82 7.15
N GLN A 43 6.84 9.15 8.24
CA GLN A 43 8.00 8.28 8.28
C GLN A 43 7.56 6.86 8.60
N HIS A 44 8.03 5.89 7.82
CA HIS A 44 7.72 4.48 7.99
C HIS A 44 9.01 3.65 8.00
N GLU A 45 9.12 2.74 8.97
CA GLU A 45 10.14 1.68 8.95
C GLU A 45 9.72 0.61 7.93
N VAL A 46 10.62 0.25 7.02
CA VAL A 46 10.40 -0.71 5.91
C VAL A 46 11.35 -1.91 5.99
#